data_AF-A0A914IIE5-F1
#
_entry.id   AF-A0A914IIE5-F1
#
_cell.length_a   1.000
_cell.length_b   1.000
_cell.length_c   1.000
_cell.angle_alpha   90.00
_cell.angle_beta   90.00
_cell.angle_gamma   90.00
#
_symmetry.space_group_name_H-M   'P 1'
#
loop_
_entity.id
_entity.type
_entity.pdbx_description
1 polymer ?
#
loop_
_entity_poly.entity_id
_entity_poly.type
_entity_poly.pdbx_seq_one_letter_code
_entity_poly.pdbx_strand_id
1 'polypeptide(L)'
;MKSTWFLTIEDQVKDAKIVLASQSPNRLALLKEIGLEPLVVVSGFDENLSKDLSPVEFVEETAVGKALQVSDLLKQNKFLRMKSTWFLTIEDQVKDAKIVLASQSPNRLALLKEIGLEPLVVVSGFEENLSKDLSPVEFVEETAVGKALQVSDLLKQNKTEFDVIIACDTVVVVDDEIIGKPEDADDAMRILQKLNNRWHSVFTGVVLVDKNQRMDKFSVETKVKFGNIPNEMFREYIKTGECMNRAGAYGIQHKAAVFVEAIDGCFFNIVGVPLFEVVKRMRKLLLFPK
;
A
#
# COMPACT_ATOMS: atom_id res chain seq x y z
N MET A 1 37.94 6.96 25.40
CA MET A 1 36.91 5.94 25.71
C MET A 1 35.74 6.17 24.76
N LYS A 2 35.44 5.23 23.86
CA LYS A 2 34.26 5.33 22.99
C LYS A 2 33.02 4.96 23.81
N SER A 3 31.99 5.80 23.75
CA SER A 3 30.72 5.65 24.45
C SER A 3 30.02 4.35 24.07
N THR A 4 29.62 3.55 25.06
CA THR A 4 28.88 2.29 24.95
C THR A 4 27.42 2.43 24.51
N TRP A 5 27.00 3.61 24.04
CA TRP A 5 25.61 3.93 23.67
C TRP A 5 25.27 3.65 22.20
N PHE A 6 26.24 3.22 21.38
CA PHE A 6 26.04 2.88 19.96
C PHE A 6 26.54 1.46 19.66
N LEU A 7 26.05 0.46 20.38
CA LEU A 7 26.15 -0.93 19.92
C LEU A 7 24.90 -1.20 19.10
N THR A 8 25.04 -1.55 17.83
CA THR A 8 23.92 -2.03 17.01
C THR A 8 23.32 -3.28 17.65
N ILE A 9 22.08 -3.65 17.30
CA ILE A 9 21.51 -4.94 17.76
C ILE A 9 22.46 -6.09 17.40
N GLU A 10 23.09 -6.05 16.22
CA GLU A 10 24.13 -6.99 15.79
C GLU A 10 25.29 -7.06 16.79
N ASP A 11 25.82 -5.91 17.24
CA ASP A 11 26.91 -5.86 18.22
C ASP A 11 26.51 -6.45 19.59
N GLN A 12 25.24 -6.34 19.95
CA GLN A 12 24.69 -6.82 21.23
C GLN A 12 24.39 -8.33 21.23
N VAL A 13 24.17 -8.92 20.05
CA VAL A 13 23.77 -10.33 19.91
C VAL A 13 24.75 -11.16 19.07
N LYS A 14 25.92 -10.61 18.72
CA LYS A 14 26.93 -11.25 17.85
C LYS A 14 27.34 -12.67 18.28
N ASP A 15 27.29 -12.95 19.58
CA ASP A 15 27.65 -14.25 20.16
C ASP A 15 26.41 -15.15 20.41
N ALA A 16 25.21 -14.64 20.13
CA ALA A 16 23.93 -15.34 20.31
C ALA A 16 23.46 -15.97 18.99
N LYS A 17 23.01 -17.23 19.07
CA LYS A 17 22.28 -17.87 17.96
C LYS A 17 20.81 -17.47 18.04
N ILE A 18 20.37 -16.62 17.12
CA ILE A 18 18.98 -16.18 17.05
C ILE A 18 18.17 -17.21 16.25
N VAL A 19 17.01 -17.59 16.77
CA VAL A 19 16.11 -18.55 16.14
C VAL A 19 14.75 -17.90 15.94
N LEU A 20 14.25 -17.93 14.71
CA LEU A 20 12.89 -17.51 14.39
C LEU A 20 11.97 -18.73 14.42
N ALA A 21 11.15 -18.83 15.46
CA ALA A 21 10.13 -19.87 15.66
C ALA A 21 8.87 -19.64 14.79
N SER A 22 9.05 -19.33 13.50
CA SER A 22 7.96 -18.87 12.62
C SER A 22 8.26 -19.16 11.15
N GLN A 23 7.22 -19.56 10.41
CA GLN A 23 7.28 -19.74 8.95
C GLN A 23 7.05 -18.46 8.15
N SER A 24 6.69 -17.34 8.80
CA SER A 24 6.35 -16.10 8.11
C SER A 24 7.56 -15.52 7.34
N PRO A 25 7.48 -15.41 5.99
CA PRO A 25 8.54 -14.80 5.19
C PRO A 25 8.71 -13.31 5.53
N ASN A 26 7.62 -12.62 5.88
CA ASN A 26 7.65 -11.20 6.26
C ASN A 26 8.43 -10.97 7.55
N ARG A 27 8.25 -11.83 8.56
CA ARG A 27 9.02 -11.72 9.82
C ARG A 27 10.51 -11.99 9.60
N LEU A 28 10.85 -12.91 8.70
CA LEU A 28 12.24 -13.16 8.31
C LEU A 28 12.85 -11.95 7.58
N ALA A 29 12.12 -11.35 6.65
CA ALA A 29 12.55 -10.16 5.93
C ALA A 29 12.80 -8.99 6.90
N LEU A 30 11.85 -8.72 7.81
CA LEU A 30 11.98 -7.67 8.83
C LEU A 30 13.20 -7.86 9.73
N LEU A 31 13.49 -9.10 10.17
CA LEU A 31 14.66 -9.37 10.99
C LEU A 31 15.96 -9.16 10.22
N LYS A 32 15.99 -9.49 8.93
CA LYS A 32 17.15 -9.22 8.06
C LYS A 32 17.38 -7.74 7.82
N GLU A 33 16.32 -6.94 7.70
CA GLU A 33 16.42 -5.48 7.54
C GLU A 33 17.09 -4.81 8.75
N ILE A 34 16.98 -5.40 9.95
CA ILE A 34 17.64 -4.92 11.17
C ILE A 34 18.97 -5.63 11.46
N GLY A 35 19.53 -6.33 10.46
CA GLY A 35 20.86 -6.95 10.55
C GLY A 35 20.90 -8.36 11.15
N LEU A 36 19.74 -8.97 11.42
CA LEU A 36 19.68 -10.30 12.03
C LEU A 36 19.53 -11.39 10.98
N GLU A 37 20.35 -12.44 11.10
CA GLU A 37 20.24 -13.66 10.30
C GLU A 37 19.78 -14.85 11.16
N PRO A 38 18.48 -14.95 11.50
CA PRO A 38 18.00 -16.00 12.37
C PRO A 38 17.96 -17.36 11.67
N LEU A 39 18.26 -18.43 12.42
CA LEU A 39 17.91 -19.79 12.02
C LEU A 39 16.38 -19.93 12.07
N VAL A 40 15.76 -20.30 10.97
CA VAL A 40 14.31 -20.52 10.93
C VAL A 40 14.01 -21.96 11.37
N VAL A 41 13.25 -22.10 12.46
CA VAL A 41 12.75 -23.40 12.92
C VAL A 41 11.26 -23.29 13.12
N VAL A 42 10.53 -24.27 12.59
CA VAL A 42 9.08 -24.29 12.67
C VAL A 42 8.66 -24.99 13.94
N SER A 43 7.81 -24.33 14.73
CA SER A 43 7.06 -24.98 15.79
C SER A 43 5.84 -25.70 15.21
N GLY A 44 5.66 -26.97 15.58
CA GLY A 44 4.39 -27.70 15.46
C GLY A 44 3.60 -27.67 16.77
N PHE A 45 3.61 -26.54 17.48
CA PHE A 45 2.89 -26.37 18.74
C PHE A 45 1.39 -26.39 18.43
N ASP A 46 0.63 -27.11 19.25
CA ASP A 46 -0.82 -27.17 19.09
C ASP A 46 -1.44 -25.86 19.57
N GLU A 47 -1.98 -25.09 18.63
CA GLU A 47 -2.62 -23.80 18.90
C GLU A 47 -4.08 -23.95 19.34
N ASN A 48 -4.56 -25.18 19.56
CA ASN A 48 -5.87 -25.44 20.19
C ASN A 48 -5.81 -25.22 21.70
N LEU A 49 -5.41 -24.01 22.11
CA LEU A 49 -5.42 -23.57 23.49
C LEU A 49 -6.85 -23.39 24.02
N SER A 50 -6.99 -23.22 25.33
CA SER A 50 -8.30 -23.03 25.95
C SER A 50 -9.07 -21.88 25.29
N LYS A 51 -10.37 -22.08 25.05
CA LYS A 51 -11.26 -21.06 24.48
C LYS A 51 -11.57 -19.93 25.47
N ASP A 52 -11.22 -20.10 26.73
CA ASP A 52 -11.48 -19.13 27.80
C ASP A 52 -10.38 -18.05 27.90
N LEU A 53 -9.31 -18.17 27.11
CA LEU A 53 -8.24 -17.16 27.06
C LEU A 53 -8.73 -15.89 26.37
N SER A 54 -8.36 -14.74 26.92
CA SER A 54 -8.49 -13.48 26.19
C SER A 54 -7.58 -13.47 24.95
N PRO A 55 -7.84 -12.60 23.95
CA PRO A 55 -6.99 -12.52 22.76
C PRO A 55 -5.50 -12.24 23.07
N VAL A 56 -5.21 -11.50 24.15
CA VAL A 56 -3.84 -11.21 24.57
C VAL A 56 -3.18 -12.46 25.15
N GLU A 57 -3.86 -13.12 26.09
CA GLU A 57 -3.36 -14.35 26.72
C GLU A 57 -3.16 -15.46 25.68
N PHE A 58 -4.09 -15.61 24.73
CA PHE A 58 -3.96 -16.56 23.63
C PHE A 58 -2.69 -16.33 22.80
N VAL A 59 -2.40 -15.07 22.45
CA VAL A 59 -1.20 -14.72 21.67
C VAL A 59 0.08 -14.96 22.47
N GLU A 60 0.09 -14.59 23.75
CA GLU A 60 1.25 -14.80 24.64
C GLU A 60 1.54 -16.29 24.84
N GLU A 61 0.52 -17.09 25.19
CA GLU A 61 0.66 -18.53 25.39
C GLU A 61 1.10 -19.24 24.11
N THR A 62 0.53 -18.86 22.96
CA THR A 62 0.93 -19.41 21.66
C THR A 62 2.37 -19.06 21.33
N ALA A 63 2.81 -17.83 21.60
CA ALA A 63 4.18 -17.40 21.34
C ALA A 63 5.19 -18.14 22.23
N VAL A 64 4.89 -18.28 23.51
CA VAL A 64 5.72 -19.02 24.49
C VAL A 64 5.79 -20.50 24.14
N GLY A 65 4.64 -21.13 23.86
CA GLY A 65 4.56 -22.54 23.47
C GLY A 65 5.40 -22.86 22.24
N LYS A 66 5.33 -22.00 21.21
CA LYS A 66 6.14 -22.13 20.01
C LYS A 66 7.64 -22.00 20.29
N ALA A 67 8.03 -21.03 21.11
CA ALA A 67 9.44 -20.82 21.47
C ALA A 67 10.02 -22.00 22.27
N LEU A 68 9.28 -22.53 23.24
CA LEU A 68 9.70 -23.67 24.06
C LEU A 68 9.84 -24.94 23.23
N GLN A 69 8.85 -25.24 22.38
CA GLN A 69 8.90 -26.43 21.51
C GLN A 69 10.07 -26.35 20.52
N VAL A 70 10.33 -25.17 19.94
CA VAL A 70 11.51 -24.96 19.08
C VAL A 70 12.81 -25.12 19.84
N SER A 71 12.89 -24.60 21.07
CA SER A 71 14.02 -24.84 21.98
C SER A 71 14.27 -26.33 22.20
N ASP A 72 13.22 -27.13 22.41
CA ASP A 72 13.36 -28.57 22.64
C ASP A 72 13.74 -29.34 21.36
N LEU A 73 13.22 -28.94 20.19
CA LEU A 73 13.64 -29.48 18.89
C LEU A 73 15.13 -29.24 18.63
N LEU A 74 15.63 -28.05 18.99
CA LEU A 74 17.04 -27.70 18.89
C LEU A 74 17.93 -28.55 19.80
N LYS A 75 17.49 -28.82 21.03
CA LYS A 75 18.20 -29.74 21.95
C LYS A 75 18.24 -31.17 21.42
N GLN A 76 17.24 -31.58 20.63
CA GLN A 76 17.12 -32.94 20.10
C GLN A 76 17.72 -33.13 18.69
N ASN A 77 18.34 -32.11 18.09
CA ASN A 77 18.93 -32.14 16.74
C ASN A 77 17.95 -32.61 15.63
N LYS A 78 16.64 -32.43 15.81
CA LYS A 78 15.62 -32.77 14.80
C LYS A 78 15.17 -31.51 14.07
N PHE A 79 15.59 -31.36 12.81
CA PHE A 79 15.15 -30.28 11.93
C PHE A 79 14.23 -30.82 10.83
N LEU A 80 12.96 -30.41 10.85
CA LEU A 80 12.03 -30.64 9.75
C LEU A 80 11.98 -29.37 8.88
N ARG A 81 12.54 -29.45 7.67
CA ARG A 81 12.40 -28.41 6.64
C ARG A 81 11.27 -28.82 5.70
N MET A 82 10.05 -28.33 5.96
CA MET A 82 8.96 -28.42 4.99
C MET A 82 9.04 -27.24 4.02
N LYS A 83 9.03 -27.53 2.71
CA LYS A 83 8.69 -26.55 1.68
C LYS A 83 7.16 -26.45 1.64
N SER A 84 6.60 -25.27 1.85
CA SER A 84 5.16 -25.04 1.69
C SER A 84 4.82 -24.81 0.22
N THR A 85 3.84 -25.57 -0.28
CA THR A 85 3.22 -25.47 -1.62
C THR A 85 1.73 -25.25 -1.48
N TRP A 86 1.31 -24.14 -0.86
CA TRP A 86 -0.11 -23.80 -0.73
C TRP A 86 -0.33 -22.29 -0.69
N PHE A 87 -0.29 -21.64 -1.86
CA PHE A 87 -1.02 -20.38 -2.16
C PHE A 87 -1.10 -20.28 -3.68
N LEU A 88 -2.29 -20.37 -4.28
CA LEU A 88 -2.53 -19.74 -5.57
C LEU A 88 -2.60 -18.25 -5.28
N THR A 89 -1.51 -17.53 -5.48
CA THR A 89 -1.47 -16.08 -5.31
C THR A 89 -2.37 -15.42 -6.37
N ILE A 90 -2.76 -14.16 -6.16
CA ILE A 90 -3.42 -13.37 -7.22
C ILE A 90 -2.55 -13.37 -8.49
N GLU A 91 -1.23 -13.27 -8.31
CA GLU A 91 -0.23 -13.47 -9.35
C GLU A 91 -0.48 -14.76 -10.14
N ASP A 92 -0.68 -15.92 -9.52
CA ASP A 92 -0.99 -17.15 -10.28
C ASP A 92 -2.32 -17.10 -11.07
N GLN A 93 -3.29 -16.28 -10.64
CA GLN A 93 -4.60 -16.17 -11.30
C GLN A 93 -4.63 -15.17 -12.45
N VAL A 94 -3.72 -14.18 -12.47
CA VAL A 94 -3.71 -13.10 -13.48
C VAL A 94 -2.34 -12.82 -14.10
N LYS A 95 -1.28 -13.60 -13.80
CA LYS A 95 0.10 -13.39 -14.30
C LYS A 95 0.23 -13.34 -15.81
N ASP A 96 -0.63 -14.07 -16.52
CA ASP A 96 -0.59 -14.13 -17.98
C ASP A 96 -1.42 -13.02 -18.63
N ALA A 97 -2.14 -12.21 -17.84
CA ALA A 97 -2.94 -11.11 -18.36
C ALA A 97 -2.05 -9.92 -18.76
N LYS A 98 -2.30 -9.37 -19.95
CA LYS A 98 -1.65 -8.14 -20.42
C LYS A 98 -2.29 -6.93 -19.74
N ILE A 99 -1.76 -6.55 -18.58
CA ILE A 99 -2.26 -5.41 -17.79
C ILE A 99 -1.62 -4.11 -18.29
N VAL A 100 -2.43 -3.08 -18.49
CA VAL A 100 -1.95 -1.72 -18.80
C VAL A 100 -2.29 -0.78 -17.65
N LEU A 101 -1.32 0.01 -17.19
CA LEU A 101 -1.53 1.09 -16.23
C LEU A 101 -1.57 2.44 -16.97
N ALA A 102 -2.75 3.07 -16.98
CA ALA A 102 -3.01 4.37 -17.58
C ALA A 102 -2.62 5.53 -16.64
N SER A 103 -1.37 5.54 -16.14
CA SER A 103 -0.93 6.49 -15.12
C SER A 103 0.57 6.73 -15.14
N GLN A 104 0.99 7.99 -15.00
CA GLN A 104 2.40 8.38 -14.81
C GLN A 104 2.88 8.31 -13.36
N SER A 105 1.98 8.02 -12.39
CA SER A 105 2.35 8.00 -10.97
C SER A 105 3.28 6.81 -10.64
N PRO A 106 4.51 7.06 -10.16
CA PRO A 106 5.43 5.99 -9.76
C PRO A 106 4.89 5.18 -8.58
N ASN A 107 4.12 5.80 -7.67
CA ASN A 107 3.55 5.13 -6.52
C ASN A 107 2.51 4.07 -6.93
N ARG A 108 1.68 4.38 -7.94
CA ARG A 108 0.68 3.42 -8.44
C ARG A 108 1.33 2.22 -9.11
N LEU A 109 2.40 2.46 -9.89
CA LEU A 109 3.20 1.39 -10.48
C LEU A 109 3.86 0.52 -9.41
N ALA A 110 4.48 1.15 -8.41
CA ALA A 110 5.14 0.46 -7.29
C ALA A 110 4.15 -0.45 -6.55
N LEU A 111 2.96 0.05 -6.20
CA LEU A 111 1.93 -0.75 -5.53
C LEU A 111 1.48 -1.99 -6.33
N LEU A 112 1.32 -1.85 -7.65
CA LEU A 112 0.94 -2.99 -8.49
C LEU A 112 2.08 -4.02 -8.60
N LYS A 113 3.34 -3.56 -8.67
CA LYS A 113 4.51 -4.45 -8.66
C LYS A 113 4.69 -5.17 -7.32
N GLU A 114 4.42 -4.50 -6.20
CA GLU A 114 4.50 -5.11 -4.86
C GLU A 114 3.57 -6.33 -4.70
N ILE A 115 2.46 -6.38 -5.45
CA ILE A 115 1.54 -7.52 -5.45
C ILE A 115 1.80 -8.52 -6.60
N GLY A 116 2.95 -8.40 -7.28
CA GLY A 116 3.38 -9.32 -8.33
C GLY A 116 2.82 -9.03 -9.73
N LEU A 117 2.21 -7.85 -9.96
CA LEU A 117 1.75 -7.47 -11.29
C LEU A 117 2.82 -6.67 -12.04
N GLU A 118 2.98 -6.93 -13.34
CA GLU A 118 3.94 -6.23 -14.20
C GLU A 118 3.20 -5.45 -15.30
N PRO A 119 2.51 -4.35 -14.98
CA PRO A 119 1.73 -3.61 -15.95
C PRO A 119 2.61 -2.85 -16.94
N LEU A 120 2.19 -2.84 -18.22
CA LEU A 120 2.69 -1.90 -19.21
C LEU A 120 2.19 -0.50 -18.88
N VAL A 121 3.09 0.45 -18.65
CA VAL A 121 2.71 1.84 -18.38
C VAL A 121 2.46 2.57 -19.69
N VAL A 122 1.26 3.13 -19.84
CA VAL A 122 0.91 4.03 -20.95
C VAL A 122 0.34 5.31 -20.36
N VAL A 123 1.03 6.43 -20.58
CA VAL A 123 0.61 7.72 -20.00
C VAL A 123 -0.52 8.31 -20.82
N SER A 124 -1.63 8.63 -20.15
CA SER A 124 -2.72 9.43 -20.72
C SER A 124 -2.30 10.90 -20.75
N GLY A 125 -2.54 11.56 -21.88
CA GLY A 125 -2.52 13.03 -22.02
C GLY A 125 -3.92 13.64 -21.84
N PHE A 126 -4.79 13.06 -21.02
CA PHE A 126 -6.12 13.61 -20.75
C PHE A 126 -5.97 14.83 -19.84
N GLU A 127 -6.52 15.97 -20.24
CA GLU A 127 -6.50 17.17 -19.42
C GLU A 127 -7.50 17.03 -18.26
N GLU A 128 -7.03 17.22 -17.04
CA GLU A 128 -7.84 17.14 -15.81
C GLU A 128 -8.62 18.45 -15.57
N ASN A 129 -9.36 18.92 -16.58
CA ASN A 129 -10.06 20.20 -16.60
C ASN A 129 -11.60 20.05 -16.49
N LEU A 130 -12.05 19.01 -15.79
CA LEU A 130 -13.47 18.74 -15.57
C LEU A 130 -14.18 19.86 -14.80
N SER A 131 -15.52 19.90 -14.91
CA SER A 131 -16.33 20.90 -14.22
C SER A 131 -16.08 20.88 -12.71
N LYS A 132 -15.97 22.08 -12.13
CA LYS A 132 -15.84 22.29 -10.68
C LYS A 132 -17.14 22.01 -9.92
N ASP A 133 -18.26 21.85 -10.63
CA ASP A 133 -19.56 21.53 -10.04
C ASP A 133 -19.74 20.03 -9.75
N LEU A 134 -18.81 19.19 -10.21
CA LEU A 134 -18.84 17.75 -9.92
C LEU A 134 -18.56 17.50 -8.45
N SER A 135 -19.27 16.53 -7.87
CA SER A 135 -18.88 15.99 -6.56
C SER A 135 -17.48 15.38 -6.64
N PRO A 136 -16.73 15.27 -5.52
CA PRO A 136 -15.41 14.66 -5.53
C PRO A 136 -15.38 13.24 -6.10
N VAL A 137 -16.43 12.46 -5.87
CA VAL A 137 -16.60 11.11 -6.42
C VAL A 137 -16.73 11.15 -7.94
N GLU A 138 -17.63 12.00 -8.47
CA GLU A 138 -17.79 12.15 -9.91
C GLU A 138 -16.50 12.66 -10.56
N PHE A 139 -15.82 13.62 -9.93
CA PHE A 139 -14.57 14.18 -10.43
C PHE A 139 -13.50 13.10 -10.64
N VAL A 140 -13.21 12.28 -9.61
CA VAL A 140 -12.18 11.24 -9.73
C VAL A 140 -12.58 10.12 -10.69
N GLU A 141 -13.86 9.76 -10.72
CA GLU A 141 -14.37 8.72 -11.60
C GLU A 141 -14.32 9.14 -13.07
N GLU A 142 -14.83 10.32 -13.41
CA GLU A 142 -14.83 10.84 -14.78
C GLU A 142 -13.40 11.14 -15.26
N THR A 143 -12.51 11.60 -14.39
CA THR A 143 -11.08 11.76 -14.71
C THR A 143 -10.43 10.41 -15.04
N ALA A 144 -10.72 9.38 -14.25
CA ALA A 144 -10.23 8.02 -14.51
C ALA A 144 -10.82 7.43 -15.81
N VAL A 145 -12.09 7.73 -16.14
CA VAL A 145 -12.72 7.33 -17.41
C VAL A 145 -11.99 7.97 -18.59
N GLY A 146 -11.77 9.28 -18.56
CA GLY A 146 -11.05 10.00 -19.61
C GLY A 146 -9.66 9.42 -19.86
N LYS A 147 -8.92 9.13 -18.78
CA LYS A 147 -7.60 8.49 -18.84
C LYS A 147 -7.65 7.09 -19.46
N ALA A 148 -8.60 6.26 -19.04
CA ALA A 148 -8.75 4.90 -19.55
C ALA A 148 -9.10 4.87 -21.04
N LEU A 149 -10.07 5.69 -21.47
CA LEU A 149 -10.53 5.74 -22.86
C LEU A 149 -9.44 6.23 -23.81
N GLN A 150 -8.72 7.29 -23.43
CA GLN A 150 -7.62 7.80 -24.26
C GLN A 150 -6.50 6.76 -24.42
N VAL A 151 -6.12 6.07 -23.34
CA VAL A 151 -5.15 4.97 -23.42
C VAL A 151 -5.69 3.81 -24.25
N SER A 152 -6.97 3.47 -24.15
CA SER A 152 -7.58 2.44 -24.98
C SER A 152 -7.49 2.77 -26.47
N ASP A 153 -7.73 4.03 -26.85
CA ASP A 153 -7.65 4.47 -28.23
C ASP A 153 -6.21 4.48 -28.76
N LEU A 154 -5.24 4.90 -27.93
CA LEU A 154 -3.81 4.81 -28.27
C LEU A 154 -3.37 3.35 -28.51
N LEU A 155 -3.81 2.42 -27.66
CA LEU A 155 -3.50 1.00 -27.82
C LEU A 155 -4.12 0.42 -29.10
N LYS A 156 -5.37 0.79 -29.42
CA LYS A 156 -6.02 0.40 -30.68
C LYS A 156 -5.26 0.92 -31.90
N GLN A 157 -4.86 2.20 -31.89
CA GLN A 157 -4.09 2.81 -32.98
C GLN A 157 -2.75 2.11 -33.20
N ASN A 158 -2.06 1.76 -32.10
CA ASN A 158 -0.78 1.05 -32.12
C ASN A 158 -0.91 -0.47 -32.28
N LYS A 159 -2.14 -1.00 -32.44
CA LYS A 159 -2.43 -2.44 -32.50
C LYS A 159 -1.79 -3.23 -31.34
N THR A 160 -1.73 -2.61 -30.17
CA THR A 160 -1.16 -3.21 -28.96
C THR A 160 -2.26 -3.95 -28.22
N GLU A 161 -2.09 -5.27 -28.07
CA GLU A 161 -3.03 -6.09 -27.32
C GLU A 161 -2.91 -5.85 -25.81
N PHE A 162 -4.05 -5.86 -25.13
CA PHE A 162 -4.18 -5.80 -23.68
C PHE A 162 -5.35 -6.69 -23.25
N ASP A 163 -5.37 -7.11 -21.98
CA ASP A 163 -6.52 -7.79 -21.38
C ASP A 163 -7.32 -6.84 -20.48
N VAL A 164 -6.62 -5.93 -19.78
CA VAL A 164 -7.24 -4.92 -18.93
C VAL A 164 -6.40 -3.65 -18.85
N ILE A 165 -7.06 -2.48 -18.91
CA ILE A 165 -6.51 -1.17 -18.60
C ILE A 165 -6.97 -0.79 -17.20
N ILE A 166 -6.06 -0.29 -16.37
CA ILE A 166 -6.31 0.27 -15.04
C ILE A 166 -6.00 1.77 -15.11
N ALA A 167 -7.01 2.60 -14.91
CA ALA A 167 -6.84 4.04 -14.72
C ALA A 167 -7.27 4.43 -13.31
N CYS A 168 -6.55 5.37 -12.70
CA CYS A 168 -6.87 5.90 -11.38
C CYS A 168 -6.74 7.42 -11.36
N ASP A 169 -7.57 8.06 -10.55
CA ASP A 169 -7.43 9.45 -10.15
C ASP A 169 -7.62 9.60 -8.64
N THR A 170 -6.89 10.52 -7.99
CA THR A 170 -6.87 10.64 -6.53
C THR A 170 -6.90 12.09 -6.10
N VAL A 171 -7.84 12.44 -5.24
CA VAL A 171 -7.99 13.80 -4.67
C VAL A 171 -8.10 13.76 -3.16
N VAL A 172 -7.68 14.86 -2.53
CA VAL A 172 -7.89 15.13 -1.10
C VAL A 172 -9.06 16.10 -0.97
N VAL A 173 -9.95 15.88 -0.01
CA VAL A 173 -11.13 16.71 0.22
C VAL A 173 -11.22 17.08 1.69
N VAL A 174 -11.43 18.37 1.98
CA VAL A 174 -11.70 18.87 3.32
C VAL A 174 -12.71 20.01 3.22
N ASP A 175 -13.75 19.99 4.04
CA ASP A 175 -14.88 20.94 3.98
C ASP A 175 -15.57 20.99 2.62
N ASP A 176 -15.80 19.81 2.01
CA ASP A 176 -16.38 19.65 0.67
C ASP A 176 -15.58 20.32 -0.47
N GLU A 177 -14.34 20.77 -0.19
CA GLU A 177 -13.43 21.36 -1.17
C GLU A 177 -12.35 20.35 -1.60
N ILE A 178 -12.20 20.15 -2.90
CA ILE A 178 -11.09 19.40 -3.49
C ILE A 178 -9.79 20.20 -3.33
N ILE A 179 -8.82 19.62 -2.64
CA ILE A 179 -7.48 20.18 -2.44
C ILE A 179 -6.53 19.56 -3.47
N GLY A 180 -6.12 20.40 -4.42
CA GLY A 180 -5.15 20.05 -5.45
C GLY A 180 -3.72 19.96 -4.94
N LYS A 181 -2.78 20.01 -5.90
CA LYS A 181 -1.35 20.15 -5.63
C LYS A 181 -1.06 21.62 -5.28
N PRO A 182 -0.14 21.90 -4.34
CA PRO A 182 0.20 23.28 -4.03
C PRO A 182 0.90 23.95 -5.22
N GLU A 183 0.58 25.22 -5.47
CA GLU A 183 1.23 26.01 -6.53
C GLU A 183 2.65 26.43 -6.13
N ASP A 184 2.84 26.75 -4.85
CA ASP A 184 4.11 27.17 -4.26
C ASP A 184 4.22 26.76 -2.78
N ALA A 185 5.29 27.19 -2.11
CA ALA A 185 5.55 26.89 -0.71
C ALA A 185 4.53 27.53 0.26
N ASP A 186 3.99 28.69 -0.09
CA ASP A 186 3.01 29.40 0.75
C ASP A 186 1.65 28.72 0.65
N ASP A 187 1.25 28.29 -0.55
CA ASP A 187 0.05 27.48 -0.75
C ASP A 187 0.18 26.11 -0.07
N ALA A 188 1.36 25.47 -0.12
CA ALA A 188 1.62 24.25 0.64
C ALA A 188 1.43 24.45 2.15
N MET A 189 1.91 25.57 2.70
CA MET A 189 1.69 25.91 4.11
C MET A 189 0.19 26.08 4.41
N ARG A 190 -0.54 26.83 3.58
CA ARG A 190 -1.98 27.04 3.73
C ARG A 190 -2.74 25.72 3.71
N ILE A 191 -2.42 24.82 2.78
CA ILE A 191 -3.03 23.49 2.68
C ILE A 191 -2.74 22.67 3.94
N LEU A 192 -1.48 22.56 4.36
CA LEU A 192 -1.10 21.76 5.54
C LEU A 192 -1.77 22.29 6.82
N GLN A 193 -1.85 23.61 6.99
CA GLN A 193 -2.59 24.22 8.09
C GLN A 193 -4.09 23.93 8.03
N LYS A 194 -4.69 23.92 6.84
CA LYS A 194 -6.12 23.58 6.66
C LYS A 194 -6.42 22.13 7.08
N LEU A 195 -5.48 21.21 6.91
CA LEU A 195 -5.61 19.80 7.29
C LEU A 195 -5.23 19.52 8.76
N ASN A 196 -4.48 20.42 9.40
CA ASN A 196 -3.90 20.22 10.73
C ASN A 196 -4.97 19.98 11.81
N ASN A 197 -4.77 18.96 12.67
CA ASN A 197 -5.69 18.56 13.74
C ASN A 197 -7.13 18.26 13.26
N ARG A 198 -7.28 17.81 12.01
CA ARG A 198 -8.59 17.60 11.37
C ARG A 198 -8.63 16.28 10.63
N TRP A 199 -9.85 15.84 10.39
CA TRP A 199 -10.15 14.78 9.43
C TRP A 199 -10.33 15.36 8.04
N HIS A 200 -9.81 14.67 7.05
CA HIS A 200 -10.05 14.91 5.63
C HIS A 200 -10.21 13.58 4.90
N SER A 201 -10.87 13.62 3.75
CA SER A 201 -11.14 12.43 2.93
C SER A 201 -10.18 12.36 1.75
N VAL A 202 -9.73 11.16 1.42
CA VAL A 202 -8.98 10.86 0.21
C VAL A 202 -9.85 9.96 -0.65
N PHE A 203 -10.22 10.45 -1.83
CA PHE A 203 -11.00 9.70 -2.81
C PHE A 203 -10.07 9.23 -3.92
N THR A 204 -10.12 7.94 -4.25
CA THR A 204 -9.56 7.45 -5.52
C THR A 204 -10.68 6.87 -6.38
N GLY A 205 -10.83 7.43 -7.58
CA GLY A 205 -11.64 6.87 -8.65
C GLY A 205 -10.81 5.90 -9.46
N VAL A 206 -11.39 4.75 -9.79
CA VAL A 206 -10.74 3.69 -10.57
C VAL A 206 -11.66 3.26 -11.71
N VAL A 207 -11.06 3.09 -12.88
CA VAL A 207 -11.71 2.52 -14.05
C VAL A 207 -10.91 1.34 -14.55
N LEU A 208 -11.61 0.22 -14.75
CA LEU A 208 -11.09 -0.98 -15.40
C LEU A 208 -11.77 -1.14 -16.75
N VAL A 209 -10.98 -1.25 -17.83
CA VAL A 209 -11.50 -1.50 -19.19
C VAL A 209 -10.90 -2.78 -19.74
N ASP A 210 -11.73 -3.75 -20.11
CA ASP A 210 -11.25 -4.98 -20.74
C ASP A 210 -11.06 -4.85 -22.26
N LYS A 211 -10.50 -5.88 -22.88
CA LYS A 211 -10.32 -5.94 -24.34
C LYS A 211 -11.61 -5.84 -25.16
N ASN A 212 -12.76 -6.16 -24.56
CA ASN A 212 -14.08 -6.05 -25.17
C ASN A 212 -14.74 -4.69 -24.88
N GLN A 213 -13.99 -3.72 -24.34
CA GLN A 213 -14.45 -2.39 -23.97
C GLN A 213 -15.52 -2.38 -22.87
N ARG A 214 -15.63 -3.46 -22.08
CA ARG A 214 -16.44 -3.45 -20.86
C ARG A 214 -15.74 -2.64 -19.80
N MET A 215 -16.48 -1.70 -19.22
CA MET A 215 -15.98 -0.77 -18.23
C MET A 215 -16.57 -1.08 -16.85
N ASP A 216 -15.71 -1.21 -15.84
CA ASP A 216 -16.09 -1.20 -14.43
C ASP A 216 -15.52 0.07 -13.77
N LYS A 217 -16.41 0.93 -13.30
CA LYS A 217 -16.10 2.24 -12.68
C LYS A 217 -16.51 2.22 -11.22
N PHE A 218 -15.61 2.64 -10.34
CA PHE A 218 -15.87 2.73 -8.91
C PHE A 218 -14.93 3.71 -8.22
N SER A 219 -15.25 4.07 -6.99
CA SER A 219 -14.42 4.91 -6.14
C SER A 219 -14.31 4.35 -4.72
N VAL A 220 -13.25 4.76 -4.02
CA VAL A 220 -13.00 4.41 -2.61
C VAL A 220 -12.66 5.67 -1.84
N GLU A 221 -13.32 5.86 -0.70
CA GLU A 221 -13.00 6.90 0.28
C GLU A 221 -12.13 6.30 1.40
N THR A 222 -11.10 7.03 1.82
CA THR A 222 -10.38 6.79 3.06
C THR A 222 -10.25 8.10 3.82
N LYS A 223 -10.59 8.13 5.10
CA LYS A 223 -10.40 9.29 5.95
C LYS A 223 -9.04 9.26 6.62
N VAL A 224 -8.39 10.41 6.70
CA VAL A 224 -7.09 10.60 7.34
C VAL A 224 -7.23 11.71 8.36
N LYS A 225 -6.71 11.48 9.56
CA LYS A 225 -6.63 12.49 10.62
C LYS A 225 -5.20 12.95 10.76
N PHE A 226 -4.96 14.25 10.61
CA PHE A 226 -3.70 14.83 11.08
C PHE A 226 -3.78 15.11 12.58
N GLY A 227 -2.66 14.91 13.27
CA GLY A 227 -2.48 15.35 14.64
C GLY A 227 -2.36 16.88 14.73
N ASN A 228 -2.10 17.39 15.94
CA ASN A 228 -1.80 18.81 16.14
C ASN A 228 -0.31 19.09 15.86
N ILE A 229 0.01 19.44 14.63
CA ILE A 229 1.37 19.64 14.15
C ILE A 229 1.77 21.12 14.26
N PRO A 230 2.91 21.44 14.88
CA PRO A 230 3.42 22.81 14.91
C PRO A 230 3.80 23.31 13.51
N ASN A 231 3.53 24.58 13.22
CA ASN A 231 3.88 25.22 11.95
C ASN A 231 5.37 25.09 11.57
N GLU A 232 6.27 25.01 12.56
CA GLU A 232 7.69 24.80 12.32
C GLU A 232 7.97 23.47 11.61
N MET A 233 7.28 22.38 11.98
CA MET A 233 7.42 21.09 11.30
C MET A 233 6.90 21.16 9.86
N PHE A 234 5.83 21.91 9.60
CA PHE A 234 5.37 22.12 8.22
C PHE A 234 6.40 22.90 7.40
N ARG A 235 7.06 23.92 7.96
CA ARG A 235 8.13 24.65 7.26
C ARG A 235 9.29 23.73 6.90
N GLU A 236 9.74 22.90 7.85
CA GLU A 236 10.81 21.94 7.58
C GLU A 236 10.40 20.89 6.53
N TYR A 237 9.15 20.43 6.57
CA TYR A 237 8.63 19.51 5.58
C TYR A 237 8.55 20.12 4.17
N ILE A 238 8.05 21.35 4.03
CA ILE A 238 7.96 22.04 2.74
C ILE A 238 9.34 22.24 2.12
N LYS A 239 10.37 22.56 2.92
CA LYS A 239 11.77 22.68 2.45
C LYS A 239 12.29 21.40 1.80
N THR A 240 11.70 20.24 2.10
CA THR A 240 12.10 18.98 1.47
C THR A 240 11.60 18.82 0.03
N GLY A 241 10.64 19.65 -0.41
CA GLY A 241 10.02 19.59 -1.73
C GLY A 241 9.03 18.45 -1.91
N GLU A 242 8.84 17.58 -0.92
CA GLU A 242 8.01 16.39 -1.01
C GLU A 242 6.54 16.70 -1.32
N CYS A 243 6.04 17.84 -0.83
CA CYS A 243 4.64 18.28 -0.97
C CYS A 243 4.24 18.69 -2.40
N MET A 244 5.19 19.17 -3.22
CA MET A 244 4.87 19.98 -4.40
C MET A 244 4.05 19.25 -5.48
N ASN A 245 4.27 17.95 -5.65
CA ASN A 245 3.60 17.17 -6.69
C ASN A 245 2.47 16.28 -6.15
N ARG A 246 1.90 16.61 -4.99
CA ARG A 246 0.93 15.76 -4.28
C ARG A 246 -0.33 16.53 -3.92
N ALA A 247 -1.48 15.93 -4.19
CA ALA A 247 -2.76 16.46 -3.74
C ALA A 247 -2.78 16.54 -2.21
N GLY A 248 -3.32 17.63 -1.67
CA GLY A 248 -3.30 17.88 -0.22
C GLY A 248 -1.90 18.23 0.34
N ALA A 249 -0.90 18.44 -0.54
CA ALA A 249 0.46 18.82 -0.15
C ALA A 249 1.16 17.83 0.79
N TYR A 250 0.79 16.54 0.80
CA TYR A 250 1.47 15.52 1.60
C TYR A 250 1.53 14.16 0.90
N GLY A 251 2.43 13.27 1.34
CA GLY A 251 2.30 11.85 0.99
C GLY A 251 2.66 10.93 2.15
N ILE A 252 1.71 10.05 2.44
CA ILE A 252 1.68 9.26 3.67
C ILE A 252 2.80 8.21 3.78
N GLN A 253 3.44 7.83 2.68
CA GLN A 253 4.53 6.83 2.65
C GLN A 253 5.91 7.42 2.98
N HIS A 254 6.00 8.73 3.23
CA HIS A 254 7.28 9.43 3.33
C HIS A 254 7.31 10.31 4.58
N LYS A 255 7.93 11.50 4.52
CA LYS A 255 8.18 12.32 5.71
C LYS A 255 6.88 12.79 6.36
N ALA A 256 5.82 13.00 5.59
CA ALA A 256 4.51 13.37 6.12
C ALA A 256 3.79 12.24 6.90
N ALA A 257 4.32 11.03 6.94
CA ALA A 257 3.78 9.95 7.77
C ALA A 257 3.65 10.37 9.25
N VAL A 258 4.58 11.21 9.72
CA VAL A 258 4.61 11.71 11.11
C VAL A 258 3.48 12.69 11.44
N PHE A 259 2.74 13.17 10.43
CA PHE A 259 1.58 14.04 10.63
C PHE A 259 0.30 13.27 10.90
N VAL A 260 0.24 11.99 10.49
CA VAL A 260 -0.98 11.19 10.53
C VAL A 260 -1.19 10.58 11.91
N GLU A 261 -2.27 10.99 12.57
CA GLU A 261 -2.71 10.44 13.84
C GLU A 261 -3.54 9.16 13.65
N ALA A 262 -4.41 9.15 12.63
CA ALA A 262 -5.31 8.03 12.39
C ALA A 262 -5.71 7.92 10.91
N ILE A 263 -6.11 6.71 10.52
CA ILE A 263 -6.67 6.39 9.21
C ILE A 263 -7.93 5.56 9.42
N ASP A 264 -8.99 5.88 8.70
CA ASP A 264 -10.21 5.09 8.63
C ASP A 264 -10.50 4.74 7.16
N GLY A 265 -10.25 3.48 6.81
CA GLY A 265 -10.41 2.95 5.46
C GLY A 265 -9.14 2.30 4.89
N CYS A 266 -8.94 2.44 3.58
CA CYS A 266 -7.87 1.74 2.86
C CYS A 266 -6.59 2.59 2.78
N PHE A 267 -5.49 2.12 3.37
CA PHE A 267 -4.19 2.80 3.24
C PHE A 267 -3.72 2.94 1.79
N PHE A 268 -3.83 1.86 1.00
CA PHE A 268 -3.41 1.86 -0.41
C PHE A 268 -4.24 2.83 -1.28
N ASN A 269 -5.49 3.09 -0.90
CA ASN A 269 -6.30 4.15 -1.51
C ASN A 269 -5.66 5.54 -1.33
N ILE A 270 -5.11 5.84 -0.16
CA ILE A 270 -4.40 7.12 0.10
C ILE A 270 -3.16 7.24 -0.79
N VAL A 271 -2.46 6.13 -1.00
CA VAL A 271 -1.28 6.06 -1.89
C VAL A 271 -1.67 6.22 -3.36
N GLY A 272 -2.91 5.86 -3.72
CA GLY A 272 -3.53 6.13 -5.01
C GLY A 272 -4.02 4.91 -5.78
N VAL A 273 -4.02 3.71 -5.17
CA VAL A 273 -4.62 2.48 -5.74
C VAL A 273 -5.30 1.66 -4.63
N PRO A 274 -6.63 1.57 -4.56
CA PRO A 274 -7.32 0.70 -3.62
C PRO A 274 -7.17 -0.78 -4.02
N LEU A 275 -6.00 -1.38 -3.74
CA LEU A 275 -5.55 -2.68 -4.26
C LEU A 275 -6.58 -3.81 -4.11
N PHE A 276 -7.24 -3.91 -2.95
CA PHE A 276 -8.24 -4.95 -2.72
C PHE A 276 -9.40 -4.88 -3.72
N GLU A 277 -9.99 -3.70 -3.91
CA GLU A 277 -11.12 -3.52 -4.82
C GLU A 277 -10.68 -3.65 -6.29
N VAL A 278 -9.50 -3.11 -6.64
CA VAL A 278 -8.90 -3.27 -7.98
C VAL A 278 -8.77 -4.74 -8.34
N VAL A 279 -8.11 -5.54 -7.50
CA VAL A 279 -7.86 -6.94 -7.78
C VAL A 279 -9.16 -7.75 -7.83
N LYS A 280 -10.06 -7.55 -6.86
CA LYS A 280 -11.36 -8.23 -6.78
C LYS A 280 -12.18 -8.01 -8.05
N ARG A 281 -12.23 -6.77 -8.54
CA ARG A 281 -13.01 -6.38 -9.72
C ARG A 281 -12.31 -6.79 -11.02
N MET A 282 -11.00 -6.60 -11.12
CA MET A 282 -10.20 -7.06 -12.25
C MET A 282 -10.34 -8.57 -12.46
N ARG A 283 -10.26 -9.36 -11.38
CA ARG A 283 -10.46 -10.81 -11.45
C ARG A 283 -11.86 -11.17 -11.96
N LYS A 284 -12.89 -10.47 -11.49
CA LYS A 284 -14.26 -10.66 -11.97
C LYS A 284 -14.38 -10.35 -13.46
N LEU A 285 -13.75 -9.26 -13.90
CA LEU A 285 -13.77 -8.82 -15.29
C LEU A 285 -13.06 -9.81 -16.21
N LEU A 286 -11.91 -10.34 -15.79
CA LEU A 286 -11.09 -11.27 -16.57
C LEU A 286 -11.60 -12.72 -16.56
N LEU A 287 -12.00 -13.25 -15.41
CA LEU A 287 -12.33 -14.68 -15.25
C LEU A 287 -13.81 -15.01 -15.48
N PHE A 288 -14.71 -14.02 -15.37
CA PHE A 288 -16.15 -14.20 -15.56
C PHE A 288 -16.69 -13.19 -16.58
N PRO A 289 -16.28 -13.28 -17.86
CA PRO A 289 -16.86 -12.47 -18.91
C PRO A 289 -18.36 -12.80 -19.01
N LYS A 290 -19.22 -11.79 -18.79
CA LYS A 290 -20.65 -11.87 -19.05
C LYS A 290 -20.92 -11.60 -20.51
#